data_AF-A0A0M3IMJ1-F1
#
_entry.id   AF-A0A0M3IMJ1-F1
#
_cell.length_a   1.000
_cell.length_b   1.000
_cell.length_c   1.000
_cell.angle_alpha   90.00
_cell.angle_beta   90.00
_cell.angle_gamma   90.00
#
_symmetry.space_group_name_H-M   'P 1'
#
loop_
_entity.id
_entity.type
_entity.pdbx_description
1 polymer ?
#
loop_
_entity_poly.entity_id
_entity_poly.type
_entity_poly.pdbx_seq_one_letter_code
_entity_poly.pdbx_strand_id
1 'polypeptide(L)'
;MKEAVQEQIRLFAFLRVSLELLMKSPSNHKAKQRRSSIIGKISVHRVVAGVAVGLAMLLLFTTILFAILFFGTRREQVPIWPSSKNSLNGRYATAAVASDHVRCSEIGRNVLIEGGNAVDAAIAVLICLGVVHPMSSGLGGGHFMTIYNA
;
A
#
# COMPACT_ATOMS: atom_id res chain seq x y z
N MET A 1 6.18 -9.60 -1.69
CA MET A 1 6.36 -8.14 -1.85
C MET A 1 6.34 -7.65 -3.31
N LYS A 2 6.91 -8.38 -4.29
CA LYS A 2 6.98 -7.92 -5.70
C LYS A 2 5.60 -7.85 -6.40
N GLU A 3 4.69 -8.76 -6.07
CA GLU A 3 3.31 -8.77 -6.61
C GLU A 3 2.46 -7.56 -6.16
N ALA A 4 2.71 -7.02 -4.96
CA ALA A 4 1.92 -5.93 -4.38
C ALA A 4 2.20 -4.55 -5.00
N VAL A 5 3.42 -4.34 -5.53
CA VAL A 5 3.79 -3.10 -6.22
C VAL A 5 3.29 -3.12 -7.67
N GLN A 6 3.26 -4.29 -8.31
CA GLN A 6 2.79 -4.44 -9.69
C GLN A 6 1.27 -4.21 -9.83
N GLU A 7 0.49 -4.62 -8.83
CA GLU A 7 -0.96 -4.33 -8.75
C GLU A 7 -1.24 -2.83 -8.54
N GLN A 8 -0.45 -2.14 -7.71
CA GLN A 8 -0.56 -0.69 -7.50
C GLN A 8 -0.28 0.12 -8.77
N ILE A 9 0.69 -0.31 -9.60
CA ILE A 9 0.99 0.32 -10.90
C ILE A 9 -0.17 0.09 -11.88
N ARG A 10 -0.78 -1.11 -11.89
CA ARG A 10 -1.95 -1.42 -12.73
C ARG A 10 -3.18 -0.61 -12.32
N LEU A 11 -3.39 -0.41 -11.02
CA LEU A 11 -4.51 0.38 -10.49
C LEU A 11 -4.36 1.87 -10.83
N PHE A 12 -3.15 2.43 -10.75
CA PHE A 12 -2.86 3.81 -11.16
C PHE A 12 -2.99 4.01 -12.68
N ALA A 13 -2.58 3.02 -13.49
CA ALA A 13 -2.77 3.06 -14.94
C ALA A 13 -4.27 3.05 -15.31
N PHE A 14 -5.08 2.24 -14.61
CA PHE A 14 -6.53 2.18 -14.83
C PHE A 14 -7.22 3.49 -14.41
N LEU A 15 -6.82 4.08 -13.29
CA LEU A 15 -7.34 5.37 -12.82
C LEU A 15 -7.02 6.50 -13.81
N ARG A 16 -5.84 6.49 -14.43
CA ARG A 16 -5.42 7.48 -15.43
C ARG A 16 -6.21 7.36 -16.74
N VAL A 17 -6.47 6.14 -17.22
CA VAL A 17 -7.31 5.89 -18.42
C VAL A 17 -8.76 6.30 -18.18
N SER A 18 -9.32 6.00 -17.00
CA SER A 18 -10.68 6.44 -16.65
C SER A 18 -10.79 7.97 -16.53
N LEU A 19 -9.75 8.65 -16.02
CA LEU A 19 -9.72 10.10 -15.94
C LEU A 19 -9.56 10.77 -17.31
N GLU A 20 -8.78 10.19 -18.23
CA GLU A 20 -8.66 10.68 -19.62
C GLU A 20 -9.95 10.50 -20.42
N LEU A 21 -10.70 9.41 -20.20
CA LEU A 21 -12.02 9.22 -20.81
C LEU A 21 -13.07 10.20 -20.26
N LEU A 22 -13.00 10.56 -18.98
CA LEU A 22 -13.87 11.58 -18.37
C LEU A 22 -13.52 13.01 -18.80
N MET A 23 -12.26 13.27 -19.18
CA MET A 23 -11.80 14.59 -19.66
C MET A 23 -11.97 14.78 -21.17
N LYS A 24 -12.34 13.75 -21.95
CA LYS A 24 -12.67 13.88 -23.38
C LYS A 24 -14.08 14.48 -23.54
N SER A 25 -14.19 15.75 -23.17
CA SER A 25 -15.37 16.59 -23.41
C SER A 25 -15.69 16.60 -24.92
N PRO A 26 -16.93 16.30 -25.35
CA PRO A 26 -17.31 16.31 -26.75
C PRO A 26 -17.40 17.76 -27.23
N SER A 27 -16.31 18.25 -27.79
CA SER A 27 -16.32 19.40 -28.68
C SER A 27 -17.06 19.01 -29.97
N ASN A 28 -18.31 19.45 -30.12
CA ASN A 28 -18.82 19.70 -31.45
C ASN A 28 -19.85 20.85 -31.51
N HIS A 29 -19.43 21.86 -32.26
CA HIS A 29 -20.18 23.03 -32.68
C HIS A 29 -21.29 22.63 -33.66
N LYS A 30 -22.49 23.20 -33.49
CA LYS A 30 -23.52 23.63 -34.48
C LYS A 30 -24.90 23.48 -33.81
N ALA A 31 -25.90 24.32 -33.96
CA ALA A 31 -26.09 25.67 -34.49
C ALA A 31 -27.56 25.98 -34.15
N LYS A 32 -27.85 27.23 -33.76
CA LYS A 32 -29.10 27.94 -34.11
C LYS A 32 -30.43 27.18 -33.93
N GLN A 33 -31.07 27.31 -32.77
CA GLN A 33 -32.53 27.38 -32.72
C GLN A 33 -32.97 28.30 -31.57
N ARG A 34 -33.44 29.49 -31.97
CA ARG A 34 -34.13 30.47 -31.15
C ARG A 34 -35.42 29.87 -30.55
N ARG A 35 -35.83 30.47 -29.43
CA ARG A 35 -37.16 30.48 -28.78
C ARG A 35 -37.49 29.31 -27.84
N SER A 36 -37.61 29.72 -26.57
CA SER A 36 -38.60 29.27 -25.57
C SER A 36 -38.67 27.78 -25.26
N SER A 37 -38.04 27.37 -24.15
CA SER A 37 -38.65 26.37 -23.25
C SER A 37 -37.94 26.39 -21.89
N ILE A 38 -38.44 27.21 -20.97
CA ILE A 38 -38.06 27.18 -19.55
C ILE A 38 -38.53 25.85 -18.90
N ILE A 39 -39.54 25.19 -19.49
CA ILE A 39 -40.16 23.95 -19.01
C ILE A 39 -39.29 22.72 -19.32
N GLY A 40 -38.54 22.70 -20.43
CA GLY A 40 -37.64 21.59 -20.77
C GLY A 40 -36.36 21.50 -19.93
N LYS A 41 -35.85 22.64 -19.42
CA LYS A 41 -34.62 22.68 -18.60
C LYS A 41 -34.76 21.99 -17.25
N ILE A 42 -35.95 22.04 -16.64
CA ILE A 42 -36.22 21.43 -15.32
C ILE A 42 -36.17 19.89 -15.40
N SER A 43 -36.64 19.31 -16.51
CA SER A 43 -36.62 17.85 -16.69
C SER A 43 -35.19 17.32 -16.89
N VAL A 44 -34.39 17.99 -17.73
CA VAL A 44 -32.99 17.59 -17.99
C VAL A 44 -32.11 17.76 -16.76
N HIS A 45 -32.31 18.83 -15.97
CA HIS A 45 -31.52 19.05 -14.75
C HIS A 45 -31.76 17.98 -13.69
N ARG A 46 -32.99 17.46 -13.59
CA ARG A 46 -33.34 16.35 -12.69
C ARG A 46 -32.76 15.02 -13.16
N VAL A 47 -32.74 14.76 -14.46
CA VAL A 47 -32.12 13.56 -15.04
C VAL A 47 -30.60 13.59 -14.87
N VAL A 48 -29.95 14.71 -15.17
CA VAL A 48 -28.49 14.87 -15.00
C VAL A 48 -28.09 14.77 -13.53
N ALA A 49 -28.84 15.38 -12.62
CA ALA A 49 -28.62 15.22 -11.18
C ALA A 49 -28.76 13.76 -10.74
N GLY A 50 -29.77 13.04 -11.24
CA GLY A 50 -29.96 11.61 -10.94
C GLY A 50 -28.80 10.73 -11.40
N VAL A 51 -28.30 10.94 -12.62
CA VAL A 51 -27.15 10.20 -13.16
C VAL A 51 -25.87 10.51 -12.38
N ALA A 52 -25.64 11.79 -12.04
CA ALA A 52 -24.48 12.21 -11.26
C ALA A 52 -24.47 11.61 -9.85
N VAL A 53 -25.64 11.60 -9.17
CA VAL A 53 -25.79 10.98 -7.85
C VAL A 53 -25.60 9.47 -7.94
N GLY A 54 -26.14 8.81 -8.98
CA GLY A 54 -25.95 7.38 -9.20
C GLY A 54 -24.48 6.99 -9.40
N LEU A 55 -23.74 7.75 -10.21
CA LEU A 55 -22.30 7.53 -10.42
C LEU A 55 -21.48 7.76 -9.14
N ALA A 56 -21.79 8.81 -8.37
CA ALA A 56 -21.13 9.08 -7.11
C ALA A 56 -21.35 7.93 -6.10
N MET A 57 -22.57 7.39 -6.03
CA MET A 57 -22.90 6.25 -5.16
C MET A 57 -22.18 4.96 -5.58
N LEU A 58 -22.03 4.70 -6.89
CA LEU A 58 -21.25 3.58 -7.41
C LEU A 58 -19.75 3.69 -7.09
N LEU A 59 -19.18 4.89 -7.21
CA LEU A 59 -17.79 5.15 -6.84
C LEU A 59 -17.57 5.00 -5.32
N LEU A 60 -18.50 5.48 -4.50
CA LEU A 60 -18.45 5.27 -3.05
C LEU A 60 -18.58 3.80 -2.69
N PHE A 61 -19.50 3.07 -3.32
CA PHE A 61 -19.69 1.65 -3.05
C PHE A 61 -18.46 0.83 -3.41
N THR A 62 -17.85 1.08 -4.57
CA THR A 62 -16.64 0.37 -5.01
C THR A 62 -15.42 0.67 -4.14
N THR A 63 -15.23 1.93 -3.72
CA THR A 63 -14.15 2.31 -2.80
C THR A 63 -14.34 1.69 -1.40
N ILE A 64 -15.57 1.68 -0.88
CA ILE A 64 -15.90 1.05 0.40
C ILE A 64 -15.71 -0.46 0.32
N LEU A 65 -16.18 -1.11 -0.75
CA LEU A 65 -16.01 -2.55 -0.94
C LEU A 65 -14.53 -2.94 -1.03
N PHE A 66 -13.73 -2.17 -1.78
CA PHE A 66 -12.29 -2.38 -1.88
C PHE A 66 -11.61 -2.18 -0.52
N ALA A 67 -11.96 -1.12 0.22
CA ALA A 67 -11.43 -0.88 1.56
C ALA A 67 -11.76 -2.04 2.50
N ILE A 68 -13.01 -2.53 2.51
CA ILE A 68 -13.42 -3.66 3.36
C ILE A 68 -12.66 -4.94 2.98
N LEU A 69 -12.49 -5.24 1.70
CA LEU A 69 -11.73 -6.42 1.28
C LEU A 69 -10.24 -6.29 1.61
N PHE A 70 -9.66 -5.10 1.42
CA PHE A 70 -8.25 -4.85 1.68
C PHE A 70 -7.92 -4.83 3.18
N PHE A 71 -8.73 -4.17 4.00
CA PHE A 71 -8.54 -4.11 5.45
C PHE A 71 -9.07 -5.36 6.17
N GLY A 72 -10.13 -5.98 5.67
CA GLY A 72 -10.78 -7.15 6.28
C GLY A 72 -9.96 -8.43 6.14
N THR A 73 -9.17 -8.57 5.07
CA THR A 73 -8.26 -9.71 4.89
C THR A 73 -6.90 -9.50 5.54
N ARG A 74 -6.53 -8.26 5.90
CA ARG A 74 -5.28 -7.92 6.59
C ARG A 74 -5.46 -7.66 8.07
N ARG A 75 -6.06 -8.60 8.80
CA ARG A 75 -5.65 -8.75 10.21
C ARG A 75 -4.30 -9.45 10.20
N GLU A 76 -3.23 -8.67 10.01
CA GLU A 76 -1.89 -9.09 10.39
C GLU A 76 -1.96 -9.30 11.92
N GLN A 77 -2.23 -10.52 12.33
CA GLN A 77 -2.06 -10.91 13.73
C GLN A 77 -0.58 -10.69 13.97
N VAL A 78 -0.21 -9.64 14.71
CA VAL A 78 1.18 -9.45 15.10
C VAL A 78 1.48 -10.58 16.08
N PRO A 79 2.24 -11.62 15.69
CA PRO A 79 2.53 -12.71 16.61
C PRO A 79 3.19 -12.15 17.87
N ILE A 80 2.72 -12.59 19.03
CA ILE A 80 3.28 -12.16 20.31
C ILE A 80 4.59 -12.91 20.49
N TRP A 81 5.68 -12.21 20.25
CA TRP A 81 7.02 -12.77 20.40
C TRP A 81 7.40 -12.87 21.87
N PRO A 82 8.07 -13.97 22.28
CA PRO A 82 8.68 -14.00 23.61
C PRO A 82 9.70 -12.86 23.70
N SER A 83 9.68 -12.13 24.82
CA SER A 83 10.65 -11.07 25.08
C SER A 83 12.07 -11.63 24.98
N SER A 84 13.00 -10.82 24.45
CA SER A 84 14.42 -11.20 24.41
C SER A 84 14.89 -11.55 25.82
N LYS A 85 15.23 -12.82 26.05
CA LYS A 85 15.89 -13.21 27.31
C LYS A 85 17.34 -12.73 27.21
N ASN A 86 17.78 -11.97 28.21
CA ASN A 86 19.21 -11.61 28.33
C ASN A 86 20.01 -12.90 28.49
N SER A 87 20.74 -13.29 27.44
CA SER A 87 21.66 -14.41 27.53
C SER A 87 22.91 -13.94 28.28
N LEU A 88 23.20 -14.58 29.41
CA LEU A 88 24.48 -14.43 30.10
C LEU A 88 25.59 -14.80 29.09
N ASN A 89 26.34 -13.78 28.65
CA ASN A 89 27.40 -13.86 27.63
C ASN A 89 26.95 -13.96 26.16
N GLY A 90 25.69 -13.63 25.83
CA GLY A 90 25.25 -13.57 24.43
C GLY A 90 25.28 -14.92 23.69
N ARG A 91 25.12 -16.03 24.43
CA ARG A 91 25.08 -17.38 23.88
C ARG A 91 23.66 -17.71 23.41
N TYR A 92 23.52 -18.15 22.17
CA TYR A 92 22.26 -18.57 21.58
C TYR A 92 22.39 -20.00 21.05
N ALA A 93 21.36 -20.83 21.22
CA ALA A 93 21.42 -22.25 20.88
C ALA A 93 21.25 -22.52 19.38
N THR A 94 20.44 -21.72 18.69
CA THR A 94 20.00 -21.98 17.31
C THR A 94 20.39 -20.87 16.35
N ALA A 95 20.10 -19.60 16.69
CA ALA A 95 20.43 -18.47 15.84
C ALA A 95 20.59 -17.20 16.68
N ALA A 96 21.29 -16.20 16.12
CA ALA A 96 21.53 -14.92 16.76
C ALA A 96 21.37 -13.79 15.73
N VAL A 97 20.83 -12.66 16.19
CA VAL A 97 20.73 -11.42 15.42
C VAL A 97 21.29 -10.29 16.28
N ALA A 98 22.22 -9.52 15.71
CA ALA A 98 22.79 -8.35 16.35
C ALA A 98 22.57 -7.13 15.44
N SER A 99 22.07 -6.04 16.04
CA SER A 99 21.90 -4.74 15.40
C SER A 99 22.13 -3.63 16.43
N ASP A 100 22.26 -2.39 15.98
CA ASP A 100 22.50 -1.21 16.81
C ASP A 100 21.30 -0.83 17.71
N HIS A 101 20.11 -1.41 17.47
CA HIS A 101 18.89 -1.11 18.19
C HIS A 101 18.18 -2.39 18.62
N VAL A 102 17.84 -2.48 19.91
CA VAL A 102 17.24 -3.68 20.52
C VAL A 102 16.02 -4.17 19.73
N ARG A 103 15.10 -3.27 19.37
CA ARG A 103 13.86 -3.62 18.67
C ARG A 103 14.11 -4.17 17.26
N CYS A 104 15.17 -3.72 16.58
CA CYS A 104 15.51 -4.24 15.26
C CYS A 104 16.12 -5.64 15.36
N SER A 105 16.94 -5.89 16.39
CA SER A 105 17.43 -7.24 16.71
C SER A 105 16.26 -8.18 17.04
N GLU A 106 15.25 -7.72 17.77
CA GLU A 106 14.05 -8.51 18.04
C GLU A 106 13.26 -8.81 16.76
N ILE A 107 13.07 -7.84 15.87
CA ILE A 107 12.39 -8.06 14.58
C ILE A 107 13.14 -9.11 13.74
N GLY A 108 14.46 -9.01 13.62
CA GLY A 108 15.23 -10.01 12.88
C GLY A 108 15.16 -11.40 13.52
N ARG A 109 15.24 -11.49 14.86
CA ARG A 109 15.05 -12.74 15.61
C ARG A 109 13.68 -13.35 15.32
N ASN A 110 12.63 -12.53 15.30
CA ASN A 110 11.26 -12.97 15.07
C ASN A 110 11.10 -13.57 13.67
N VAL A 111 11.70 -12.97 12.64
CA VAL A 111 11.73 -13.52 11.28
C VAL A 111 12.40 -14.91 11.26
N LEU A 112 13.47 -15.11 12.02
CA LEU A 112 14.09 -16.44 12.15
C LEU A 112 13.18 -17.45 12.87
N ILE A 113 12.41 -17.01 13.87
CA ILE A 113 11.43 -17.87 14.56
C ILE A 113 10.28 -18.27 13.63
N GLU A 114 9.87 -17.39 12.71
CA GLU A 114 8.87 -17.69 11.67
C GLU A 114 9.36 -18.68 10.61
N GLY A 115 10.63 -19.10 10.67
CA GLY A 115 11.23 -19.99 9.67
C GLY A 115 11.84 -19.25 8.49
N GLY A 116 12.01 -17.93 8.57
CA GLY A 116 12.81 -17.16 7.62
C GLY A 116 14.29 -17.53 7.68
N ASN A 117 15.01 -17.30 6.58
CA ASN A 117 16.45 -17.54 6.54
C ASN A 117 17.25 -16.33 7.09
N ALA A 118 18.58 -16.47 7.15
CA ALA A 118 19.46 -15.40 7.63
C ALA A 118 19.38 -14.11 6.78
N VAL A 119 19.11 -14.23 5.48
CA VAL A 119 18.96 -13.09 4.55
C VAL A 119 17.64 -12.36 4.81
N ASP A 120 16.54 -13.07 5.03
CA ASP A 120 15.23 -12.49 5.34
C ASP A 120 15.29 -11.70 6.65
N ALA A 121 15.92 -12.28 7.67
CA ALA A 121 16.14 -11.63 8.95
C ALA A 121 17.01 -10.36 8.79
N ALA A 122 18.07 -10.41 7.99
CA ALA A 122 18.91 -9.25 7.71
C ALA A 122 18.15 -8.14 6.97
N ILE A 123 17.31 -8.47 5.98
CA ILE A 123 16.48 -7.48 5.27
C ILE A 123 15.49 -6.81 6.23
N ALA A 124 14.84 -7.59 7.10
CA ALA A 124 13.92 -7.04 8.10
C ALA A 124 14.61 -6.08 9.08
N VAL A 125 15.83 -6.43 9.53
CA VAL A 125 16.68 -5.55 10.34
C VAL A 125 17.01 -4.27 9.57
N LEU A 126 17.47 -4.36 8.32
CA LEU A 126 17.81 -3.18 7.51
C LEU A 126 16.64 -2.21 7.32
N ILE A 127 15.44 -2.74 7.08
CA ILE A 127 14.22 -1.91 6.99
C ILE A 127 13.92 -1.24 8.33
N CYS A 128 14.05 -1.96 9.45
CA CYS A 128 13.88 -1.39 10.79
C CYS A 128 14.91 -0.27 11.07
N LEU A 129 16.18 -0.50 10.75
CA LEU A 129 17.24 0.49 10.92
C LEU A 129 17.03 1.73 10.07
N GLY A 130 16.51 1.57 8.86
CA GLY A 130 16.14 2.71 8.01
C GLY A 130 15.06 3.62 8.62
N VAL A 131 14.23 3.09 9.53
CA VAL A 131 13.21 3.87 10.24
C VAL A 131 13.73 4.42 11.56
N VAL A 132 14.47 3.60 12.32
CA VAL A 132 14.93 3.97 13.67
C VAL A 132 16.16 4.89 13.60
N HIS A 133 17.10 4.61 12.70
CA HIS A 133 18.33 5.38 12.48
C HIS A 133 18.45 5.87 11.02
N PRO A 134 17.55 6.76 10.56
CA PRO A 134 17.49 7.21 9.16
C PRO A 134 18.72 8.04 8.73
N MET A 135 19.46 8.62 9.68
CA MET A 135 20.71 9.34 9.41
C MET A 135 21.86 8.39 9.03
N SER A 136 21.85 7.14 9.52
CA SER A 136 22.94 6.18 9.33
C SER A 136 22.63 5.14 8.26
N SER A 137 21.37 4.74 8.11
CA SER A 137 20.93 3.72 7.17
C SER A 137 19.57 4.09 6.58
N GLY A 138 19.25 3.57 5.41
CA GLY A 138 17.96 3.84 4.78
C GLY A 138 17.93 3.50 3.30
N LEU A 139 16.72 3.48 2.75
CA LEU A 139 16.47 3.06 1.37
C LEU A 139 17.12 3.97 0.31
N GLY A 140 17.42 5.23 0.66
CA GLY A 140 18.09 6.19 -0.23
C GLY A 140 19.61 6.04 -0.34
N GLY A 141 20.22 5.13 0.44
CA GLY A 141 21.67 4.89 0.45
C GLY A 141 22.07 3.62 -0.31
N GLY A 142 23.17 3.00 0.13
CA GLY A 142 23.67 1.72 -0.37
C GLY A 142 23.93 0.73 0.77
N HIS A 143 23.80 -0.56 0.47
CA HIS A 143 24.05 -1.64 1.43
C HIS A 143 24.89 -2.75 0.78
N PHE A 144 25.79 -3.34 1.55
CA PHE A 144 26.55 -4.53 1.15
C PHE A 144 26.19 -5.69 2.08
N MET A 145 26.08 -6.89 1.54
CA MET A 145 25.77 -8.09 2.29
C MET A 145 26.71 -9.22 1.87
N THR A 146 27.36 -9.84 2.85
CA THR A 146 28.14 -11.05 2.66
C THR A 146 27.31 -12.23 3.13
N ILE A 147 27.09 -13.22 2.25
CA ILE A 147 26.29 -14.40 2.53
C ILE A 147 27.21 -15.62 2.46
N TYR A 148 27.18 -16.41 3.52
CA TYR A 148 27.79 -17.73 3.55
C TYR A 148 26.67 -18.77 3.67
N ASN A 149 26.66 -19.75 2.78
CA ASN A 149 25.79 -20.90 2.87
C ASN A 149 26.64 -22.10 3.28
N ALA A 150 26.34 -22.68 4.44
CA ALA A 150 27.13 -23.73 5.08
C ALA A 150 26.94 -25.11 4.44
#